data_AF-A0A3C0JH51-F1
#
_entry.id   AF-A0A3C0JH51-F1
#
_cell.length_a   1.000
_cell.length_b   1.000
_cell.length_c   1.000
_cell.angle_alpha   90.00
_cell.angle_beta   90.00
_cell.angle_gamma   90.00
#
_symmetry.space_group_name_H-M   'P 1'
#
loop_
_entity.id
_entity.type
_entity.pdbx_description
1 polymer ?
#
loop_
_entity_poly.entity_id
_entity_poly.type
_entity_poly.pdbx_seq_one_letter_code
_entity_poly.pdbx_strand_id
1 'polypeptide(L)'
;KPGAWVFAPKSRGMATVNREDLTANRLLRLPSAPIRVEQGDNITLILENTHYFPHTIHLHGVDHAFSNNDGVPQTSERMTMPGEQHVYQLKPRHAGTMMYHCHVQVQAHMMMGLQGLFIVEENKPNNWVQTFNVGAGKVRAPSKGVLEDYVQEYDMHYQGIDTSLNNLIQTSNDPRQLAKKMHRIYDITDGSDDYFMLNGRSFPYTLRESLITVEPNQHTKLRLLNGTPDVIAFHPHGHKPTVTAYDGVEVNPANRIQRDVFTLSSAQRIDLDLYTKDDGLNSYGEGVWLVHDHAERAITTNGINPGGNVSQIVYRKYLNKNAMAKVEGVSLMPYFTPEYYQGEVPSWTESDPYGYWADVAGRDVSTLKDVLLIIVLGMLFGVVLLLLKALYACLQGLINKMTGEQS
;
A
#
# COMPACT_ATOMS: atom_id res chain seq x y z
N LYS A 1 13.73 14.65 0.34
CA LYS A 1 14.77 14.24 -0.63
C LYS A 1 14.15 13.23 -1.59
N PRO A 2 14.67 13.00 -2.81
CA PRO A 2 14.09 12.04 -3.73
C PRO A 2 14.27 10.62 -3.18
N GLY A 3 13.23 9.80 -3.23
CA GLY A 3 13.28 8.39 -2.85
C GLY A 3 12.90 7.45 -3.98
N ALA A 4 12.51 7.99 -5.14
CA ALA A 4 12.12 7.23 -6.33
C ALA A 4 12.24 8.13 -7.57
N TRP A 5 12.21 7.50 -8.74
CA TRP A 5 12.05 8.09 -10.06
C TRP A 5 10.70 7.68 -10.63
N VAL A 6 10.11 8.54 -11.45
CA VAL A 6 8.81 8.24 -12.07
C VAL A 6 8.80 8.69 -13.53
N PHE A 7 8.14 7.91 -14.39
CA PHE A 7 7.69 8.43 -15.67
C PHE A 7 6.53 9.39 -15.43
N ALA A 8 6.64 10.59 -15.97
CA ALA A 8 5.66 11.66 -15.77
C ALA A 8 5.22 12.26 -17.12
N PRO A 9 3.98 12.76 -17.24
CA PRO A 9 3.54 13.51 -18.41
C PRO A 9 4.45 14.72 -18.70
N LYS A 10 4.53 15.14 -19.98
CA LYS A 10 5.42 16.19 -20.56
C LYS A 10 5.22 17.60 -19.98
N SER A 11 5.42 17.75 -18.68
CA SER A 11 5.32 19.00 -17.93
C SER A 11 6.23 18.98 -16.69
N ARG A 12 6.84 17.84 -16.39
CA ARG A 12 7.64 17.58 -15.18
C ARG A 12 8.91 16.81 -15.57
N GLY A 13 10.05 17.13 -14.96
CA GLY A 13 11.24 16.26 -15.00
C GLY A 13 11.05 15.01 -14.14
N MET A 14 11.89 13.97 -14.28
CA MET A 14 11.62 12.63 -13.71
C MET A 14 12.11 12.37 -12.27
N ALA A 15 12.83 13.30 -11.64
CA ALA A 15 13.38 13.09 -10.29
C ALA A 15 13.47 14.37 -9.43
N THR A 16 14.48 15.20 -9.68
CA THR A 16 14.80 16.41 -8.91
C THR A 16 14.34 17.68 -9.61
N VAL A 17 14.38 18.82 -8.90
CA VAL A 17 14.03 20.13 -9.48
C VAL A 17 14.97 20.54 -10.62
N ASN A 18 16.25 20.18 -10.53
CA ASN A 18 17.25 20.32 -11.59
C ASN A 18 18.44 19.36 -11.33
N ARG A 19 19.48 19.41 -12.17
CA ARG A 19 20.66 18.51 -12.07
C ARG A 19 21.61 18.86 -10.91
N GLU A 20 21.58 20.08 -10.39
CA GLU A 20 22.48 20.56 -9.33
C GLU A 20 21.88 20.38 -7.93
N ASP A 21 20.55 20.41 -7.83
CA ASP A 21 19.80 20.33 -6.58
C ASP A 21 19.24 18.92 -6.35
N LEU A 22 19.47 18.38 -5.15
CA LEU A 22 18.96 17.08 -4.69
C LEU A 22 17.56 17.19 -4.08
N THR A 23 16.86 18.30 -4.30
CA THR A 23 15.47 18.49 -3.89
C THR A 23 14.54 17.74 -4.85
N ALA A 24 13.70 16.87 -4.29
CA ALA A 24 12.68 16.14 -5.05
C ALA A 24 11.69 17.11 -5.69
N ASN A 25 11.31 16.85 -6.93
CA ASN A 25 10.27 17.65 -7.58
C ASN A 25 8.91 17.35 -6.93
N ARG A 26 8.36 18.33 -6.21
CA ARG A 26 7.12 18.21 -5.42
C ARG A 26 5.88 17.87 -6.24
N LEU A 27 5.94 17.97 -7.56
CA LEU A 27 4.83 17.72 -8.46
C LEU A 27 4.84 16.28 -9.01
N LEU A 28 5.91 15.53 -8.77
CA LEU A 28 5.97 14.12 -9.10
C LEU A 28 5.14 13.29 -8.13
N ARG A 29 4.54 12.24 -8.67
CA ARG A 29 3.70 11.30 -7.95
C ARG A 29 4.18 9.91 -8.35
N LEU A 30 4.33 9.06 -7.35
CA LEU A 30 4.54 7.63 -7.49
C LEU A 30 3.16 6.95 -7.30
N PRO A 31 2.82 5.87 -8.03
CA PRO A 31 3.55 5.26 -9.15
C PRO A 31 3.64 6.18 -10.37
N SER A 32 4.39 5.76 -11.38
CA SER A 32 4.29 6.39 -12.70
C SER A 32 2.83 6.32 -13.18
N ALA A 33 2.33 7.38 -13.80
CA ALA A 33 0.90 7.51 -14.10
C ALA A 33 0.41 6.37 -15.03
N PRO A 34 -0.71 5.68 -14.72
CA PRO A 34 -1.32 4.75 -15.64
C PRO A 34 -1.58 5.42 -17.00
N ILE A 35 -1.18 4.73 -18.07
CA ILE A 35 -1.46 5.12 -19.45
C ILE A 35 -2.69 4.35 -19.91
N ARG A 36 -3.71 5.05 -20.40
CA ARG A 36 -4.91 4.41 -20.96
C ARG A 36 -5.08 4.77 -22.43
N VAL A 37 -5.27 3.77 -23.27
CA VAL A 37 -5.48 3.91 -24.70
C VAL A 37 -6.64 3.01 -25.14
N GLU A 38 -7.17 3.23 -26.33
CA GLU A 38 -8.24 2.39 -26.86
C GLU A 38 -7.69 1.32 -27.81
N GLN A 39 -8.32 0.15 -27.78
CA GLN A 39 -7.99 -0.96 -28.66
C GLN A 39 -8.13 -0.56 -30.14
N GLY A 40 -7.10 -0.86 -30.93
CA GLY A 40 -7.06 -0.62 -32.37
C GLY A 40 -6.59 0.79 -32.78
N ASP A 41 -6.41 1.71 -31.83
CA ASP A 41 -5.90 3.05 -32.11
C ASP A 41 -4.43 3.04 -32.52
N ASN A 42 -4.04 4.01 -33.36
CA ASN A 42 -2.63 4.29 -33.62
C ASN A 42 -2.11 5.24 -32.54
N ILE A 43 -1.27 4.72 -31.65
CA ILE A 43 -0.73 5.45 -30.51
C ILE A 43 0.71 5.85 -30.79
N THR A 44 0.99 7.14 -30.66
CA THR A 44 2.37 7.66 -30.59
C THR A 44 2.69 7.98 -29.13
N LEU A 45 3.56 7.18 -28.52
CA LEU A 45 4.11 7.44 -27.19
C LEU A 45 5.54 7.96 -27.35
N ILE A 46 5.83 9.13 -26.76
CA ILE A 46 7.14 9.77 -26.87
C ILE A 46 7.80 9.77 -25.49
N LEU A 47 8.94 9.09 -25.37
CA LEU A 47 9.81 9.20 -24.21
C LEU A 47 10.79 10.36 -24.44
N GLU A 48 10.63 11.44 -23.70
CA GLU A 48 11.61 12.54 -23.64
C GLU A 48 12.49 12.36 -22.41
N ASN A 49 13.75 11.96 -22.60
CA ASN A 49 14.63 11.65 -21.48
C ASN A 49 15.27 12.92 -20.88
N THR A 50 14.54 13.55 -19.96
CA THR A 50 15.03 14.69 -19.17
C THR A 50 15.91 14.28 -17.98
N HIS A 51 16.12 12.98 -17.74
CA HIS A 51 16.88 12.46 -16.60
C HIS A 51 18.38 12.43 -16.88
N TYR A 52 19.17 12.11 -15.85
CA TYR A 52 20.64 11.99 -15.96
C TYR A 52 21.11 10.56 -16.33
N PHE A 53 20.20 9.60 -16.40
CA PHE A 53 20.47 8.23 -16.88
C PHE A 53 19.76 7.94 -18.19
N PRO A 54 20.31 7.04 -19.04
CA PRO A 54 19.58 6.52 -20.18
C PRO A 54 18.41 5.64 -19.73
N HIS A 55 17.33 5.65 -20.50
CA HIS A 55 16.10 4.91 -20.20
C HIS A 55 15.46 4.36 -21.47
N THR A 56 14.53 3.43 -21.29
CA THR A 56 13.56 2.96 -22.29
C THR A 56 12.21 2.79 -21.60
N ILE A 57 11.16 2.56 -22.38
CA ILE A 57 9.87 2.06 -21.87
C ILE A 57 9.61 0.71 -22.55
N HIS A 58 9.74 -0.38 -21.80
CA HIS A 58 9.22 -1.68 -22.22
C HIS A 58 7.72 -1.74 -21.94
N LEU A 59 6.95 -2.18 -22.94
CA LEU A 59 5.49 -2.21 -22.93
C LEU A 59 5.00 -3.62 -22.62
N HIS A 60 5.24 -4.05 -21.38
CA HIS A 60 5.00 -5.40 -20.89
C HIS A 60 3.53 -5.86 -21.11
N GLY A 61 3.34 -6.81 -22.02
CA GLY A 61 2.04 -7.39 -22.35
C GLY A 61 1.20 -6.55 -23.32
N VAL A 62 1.69 -5.38 -23.74
CA VAL A 62 1.06 -4.58 -24.78
C VAL A 62 1.48 -5.12 -26.15
N ASP A 63 0.52 -5.29 -27.04
CA ASP A 63 0.80 -5.73 -28.40
C ASP A 63 1.40 -4.60 -29.24
N HIS A 64 2.61 -4.83 -29.78
CA HIS A 64 3.32 -3.90 -30.66
C HIS A 64 4.24 -4.64 -31.64
N ALA A 65 4.71 -3.92 -32.66
CA ALA A 65 5.74 -4.45 -33.55
C ALA A 65 7.08 -4.60 -32.81
N PHE A 66 7.89 -5.58 -33.18
CA PHE A 66 9.17 -5.85 -32.51
C PHE A 66 10.17 -4.69 -32.61
N SER A 67 10.42 -4.19 -33.82
CA SER A 67 11.44 -3.17 -34.05
C SER A 67 11.01 -1.82 -33.46
N ASN A 68 11.88 -1.21 -32.65
CA ASN A 68 11.72 0.15 -32.10
C ASN A 68 10.54 0.41 -31.16
N ASN A 69 9.82 -0.61 -30.70
CA ASN A 69 8.67 -0.41 -29.80
C ASN A 69 8.69 -1.26 -28.53
N ASP A 70 9.61 -2.22 -28.43
CA ASP A 70 9.61 -3.20 -27.34
C ASP A 70 10.39 -2.69 -26.12
N GLY A 71 11.20 -1.66 -26.25
CA GLY A 71 11.83 -1.01 -25.10
C GLY A 71 13.02 -1.74 -24.54
N VAL A 72 13.59 -2.72 -25.25
CA VAL A 72 14.67 -3.58 -24.76
C VAL A 72 15.99 -3.25 -25.47
N PRO A 73 16.95 -2.60 -24.76
CA PRO A 73 18.21 -2.13 -25.34
C PRO A 73 19.07 -3.20 -26.03
N GLN A 74 18.92 -4.45 -25.59
CA GLN A 74 19.72 -5.58 -26.03
C GLN A 74 19.20 -6.20 -27.33
N THR A 75 17.96 -5.92 -27.73
CA THR A 75 17.28 -6.63 -28.81
C THR A 75 16.54 -5.72 -29.78
N SER A 76 15.67 -4.84 -29.31
CA SER A 76 14.66 -4.16 -30.14
C SER A 76 14.99 -2.72 -30.52
N GLU A 77 15.70 -1.99 -29.67
CA GLU A 77 16.15 -0.60 -29.92
C GLU A 77 17.32 -0.18 -29.05
N ARG A 78 17.83 1.04 -29.24
CA ARG A 78 18.85 1.64 -28.38
C ARG A 78 18.21 2.32 -27.17
N MET A 79 18.99 2.47 -26.10
CA MET A 79 18.59 3.29 -24.96
C MET A 79 18.40 4.74 -25.39
N THR A 80 17.37 5.42 -24.87
CA THR A 80 17.19 6.87 -25.05
C THR A 80 18.16 7.60 -24.13
N MET A 81 19.16 8.29 -24.68
CA MET A 81 20.17 8.96 -23.88
C MET A 81 19.63 10.24 -23.23
N PRO A 82 20.26 10.77 -22.16
CA PRO A 82 19.89 12.06 -21.58
C PRO A 82 19.84 13.19 -22.63
N GLY A 83 18.70 13.86 -22.72
CA GLY A 83 18.43 14.93 -23.69
C GLY A 83 17.90 14.45 -25.05
N GLU A 84 17.81 13.14 -25.26
CA GLU A 84 17.22 12.55 -26.47
C GLU A 84 15.75 12.20 -26.26
N GLN A 85 15.09 11.87 -27.37
CA GLN A 85 13.74 11.36 -27.39
C GLN A 85 13.67 10.05 -28.18
N HIS A 86 12.77 9.16 -27.78
CA HIS A 86 12.41 7.97 -28.55
C HIS A 86 10.90 7.93 -28.78
N VAL A 87 10.50 7.46 -29.95
CA VAL A 87 9.11 7.42 -30.39
C VAL A 87 8.66 5.98 -30.55
N TYR A 88 7.70 5.59 -29.71
CA TYR A 88 6.98 4.33 -29.78
C TYR A 88 5.72 4.52 -30.62
N GLN A 89 5.52 3.67 -31.62
CA GLN A 89 4.35 3.61 -32.49
C GLN A 89 3.63 2.28 -32.27
N LEU A 90 2.45 2.35 -31.65
CA LEU A 90 1.71 1.18 -31.21
C LEU A 90 0.36 1.12 -31.90
N LYS A 91 -0.13 -0.10 -32.09
CA LYS A 91 -1.53 -0.34 -32.44
C LYS A 91 -2.05 -1.53 -31.63
N PRO A 92 -2.31 -1.35 -30.32
CA PRO A 92 -2.67 -2.45 -29.44
C PRO A 92 -3.97 -3.11 -29.93
N ARG A 93 -3.91 -4.40 -30.26
CA ARG A 93 -5.07 -5.13 -30.82
C ARG A 93 -5.91 -5.83 -29.77
N HIS A 94 -5.42 -5.94 -28.54
CA HIS A 94 -6.05 -6.68 -27.45
C HIS A 94 -6.27 -5.75 -26.25
N ALA A 95 -7.49 -5.73 -25.72
CA ALA A 95 -7.85 -4.97 -24.53
C ALA A 95 -7.42 -5.70 -23.25
N GLY A 96 -7.09 -4.97 -22.19
CA GLY A 96 -6.68 -5.57 -20.92
C GLY A 96 -5.87 -4.66 -20.00
N THR A 97 -5.39 -5.27 -18.92
CA THR A 97 -4.51 -4.64 -17.91
C THR A 97 -3.07 -5.13 -18.12
N MET A 98 -2.25 -4.26 -18.70
CA MET A 98 -0.83 -4.46 -18.96
C MET A 98 -0.01 -3.56 -18.03
N MET A 99 1.31 -3.54 -18.20
CA MET A 99 2.19 -2.61 -17.50
C MET A 99 3.23 -2.02 -18.45
N TYR A 100 3.89 -0.96 -18.01
CA TYR A 100 5.07 -0.43 -18.67
C TYR A 100 6.16 -0.17 -17.63
N HIS A 101 7.42 -0.36 -18.00
CA HIS A 101 8.53 -0.11 -17.09
C HIS A 101 9.85 0.15 -17.83
N CYS A 102 10.85 0.67 -17.12
CA CYS A 102 12.18 0.85 -17.69
C CYS A 102 12.86 -0.51 -17.92
N HIS A 103 13.58 -0.65 -19.04
CA HIS A 103 14.38 -1.83 -19.35
C HIS A 103 15.89 -1.56 -19.42
N VAL A 104 16.33 -0.38 -18.97
CA VAL A 104 17.74 -0.09 -18.69
C VAL A 104 18.00 -0.40 -17.22
N GLN A 105 19.01 -1.24 -16.93
CA GLN A 105 19.33 -1.66 -15.56
C GLN A 105 18.07 -2.05 -14.77
N VAL A 106 17.23 -2.92 -15.37
CA VAL A 106 15.87 -3.27 -14.90
C VAL A 106 15.83 -3.51 -13.40
N GLN A 107 16.80 -4.29 -12.91
CA GLN A 107 16.90 -4.71 -11.52
C GLN A 107 16.93 -3.52 -10.55
N ALA A 108 17.51 -2.39 -10.96
CA ALA A 108 17.52 -1.16 -10.16
C ALA A 108 16.42 -0.19 -10.60
N HIS A 109 16.30 0.12 -11.90
CA HIS A 109 15.44 1.20 -12.37
C HIS A 109 13.94 0.96 -12.10
N MET A 110 13.48 -0.29 -12.21
CA MET A 110 12.11 -0.66 -11.89
C MET A 110 11.83 -0.53 -10.38
N MET A 111 12.77 -0.99 -9.54
CA MET A 111 12.73 -0.85 -8.07
C MET A 111 12.84 0.61 -7.61
N MET A 112 13.51 1.45 -8.41
CA MET A 112 13.53 2.90 -8.22
C MET A 112 12.21 3.58 -8.60
N GLY A 113 11.20 2.87 -9.11
CA GLY A 113 9.84 3.40 -9.35
C GLY A 113 9.47 3.65 -10.81
N LEU A 114 10.37 3.37 -11.78
CA LEU A 114 10.11 3.52 -13.21
C LEU A 114 9.24 2.38 -13.76
N GLN A 115 8.01 2.32 -13.27
CA GLN A 115 6.97 1.37 -13.64
C GLN A 115 5.58 1.99 -13.45
N GLY A 116 4.61 1.55 -14.25
CA GLY A 116 3.21 1.95 -14.16
C GLY A 116 2.28 1.01 -14.93
N LEU A 117 0.98 1.19 -14.75
CA LEU A 117 -0.06 0.44 -15.48
C LEU A 117 -0.19 0.93 -16.92
N PHE A 118 -0.39 0.01 -17.86
CA PHE A 118 -0.79 0.34 -19.23
C PHE A 118 -2.12 -0.36 -19.49
N ILE A 119 -3.19 0.40 -19.69
CA ILE A 119 -4.53 -0.14 -19.89
C ILE A 119 -4.92 0.06 -21.35
N VAL A 120 -5.25 -1.03 -22.02
CA VAL A 120 -5.93 -0.98 -23.32
C VAL A 120 -7.42 -1.17 -23.06
N GLU A 121 -8.18 -0.11 -23.19
CA GLU A 121 -9.64 -0.12 -23.07
C GLU A 121 -10.27 -0.76 -24.32
N GLU A 122 -11.40 -1.44 -24.14
CA GLU A 122 -12.18 -1.92 -25.28
C GLU A 122 -12.63 -0.77 -26.16
N ASN A 123 -12.63 -1.01 -27.48
CA ASN A 123 -13.13 -0.03 -28.42
C ASN A 123 -14.66 0.03 -28.40
N LYS A 124 -15.22 1.16 -27.95
CA LYS A 124 -16.68 1.34 -27.81
C LYS A 124 -17.14 2.68 -28.40
N PRO A 125 -18.37 2.78 -28.92
CA PRO A 125 -18.90 4.07 -29.39
C PRO A 125 -18.91 5.13 -28.28
N ASN A 126 -18.45 6.34 -28.60
CA ASN A 126 -18.40 7.49 -27.69
C ASN A 126 -17.58 7.23 -26.40
N ASN A 127 -16.49 6.47 -26.53
CA ASN A 127 -15.57 6.19 -25.43
C ASN A 127 -14.56 7.35 -25.26
N TRP A 128 -14.67 8.08 -24.15
CA TRP A 128 -13.70 9.10 -23.80
C TRP A 128 -12.68 8.51 -22.81
N VAL A 129 -11.52 8.10 -23.32
CA VAL A 129 -10.49 7.45 -22.51
C VAL A 129 -9.72 8.48 -21.67
N GLN A 130 -9.64 8.24 -20.36
CA GLN A 130 -8.78 9.01 -19.46
C GLN A 130 -7.32 8.61 -19.65
N THR A 131 -6.61 9.24 -20.60
CA THR A 131 -5.25 8.81 -21.00
C THR A 131 -4.25 8.75 -19.86
N PHE A 132 -4.33 9.64 -18.87
CA PHE A 132 -3.50 9.59 -17.68
C PHE A 132 -4.33 9.58 -16.40
N ASN A 133 -4.12 8.57 -15.55
CA ASN A 133 -4.73 8.50 -14.22
C ASN A 133 -3.76 8.94 -13.12
N VAL A 134 -3.52 10.25 -13.01
CA VAL A 134 -2.65 10.78 -11.95
C VAL A 134 -3.37 10.75 -10.59
N GLY A 135 -2.79 10.00 -9.65
CA GLY A 135 -3.17 9.97 -8.23
C GLY A 135 -4.35 9.05 -7.88
N ALA A 136 -4.50 8.80 -6.58
CA ALA A 136 -5.67 8.25 -5.88
C ALA A 136 -6.25 6.86 -6.25
N GLY A 137 -5.67 6.11 -7.20
CA GLY A 137 -6.11 4.77 -7.61
C GLY A 137 -7.48 4.72 -8.32
N LYS A 138 -8.49 5.44 -7.84
CA LYS A 138 -9.81 5.55 -8.46
C LYS A 138 -9.73 6.19 -9.85
N VAL A 139 -10.29 5.52 -10.85
CA VAL A 139 -10.40 6.08 -12.19
C VAL A 139 -11.57 7.06 -12.21
N ARG A 140 -11.30 8.31 -12.61
CA ARG A 140 -12.29 9.40 -12.55
C ARG A 140 -13.26 9.37 -13.71
N ALA A 141 -12.81 8.90 -14.87
CA ALA A 141 -13.63 8.69 -16.06
C ALA A 141 -13.36 7.28 -16.61
N PRO A 142 -14.06 6.25 -16.08
CA PRO A 142 -13.98 4.89 -16.62
C PRO A 142 -14.43 4.84 -18.08
N SER A 143 -13.87 3.88 -18.83
CA SER A 143 -14.24 3.67 -20.24
C SER A 143 -15.68 3.17 -20.38
N LYS A 144 -16.27 3.33 -21.57
CA LYS A 144 -17.60 2.81 -21.86
C LYS A 144 -17.68 1.30 -21.71
N GLY A 145 -16.64 0.56 -22.07
CA GLY A 145 -16.58 -0.89 -21.88
C GLY A 145 -16.63 -1.27 -20.40
N VAL A 146 -15.89 -0.57 -19.54
CA VAL A 146 -15.98 -0.79 -18.09
C VAL A 146 -17.38 -0.47 -17.56
N LEU A 147 -18.00 0.60 -18.05
CA LEU A 147 -19.33 1.04 -17.59
C LEU A 147 -20.49 0.13 -18.04
N GLU A 148 -20.26 -0.84 -18.93
CA GLU A 148 -21.27 -1.85 -19.28
C GLU A 148 -21.55 -2.81 -18.12
N ASP A 149 -20.49 -3.22 -17.40
CA ASP A 149 -20.58 -4.22 -16.33
C ASP A 149 -20.32 -3.63 -14.92
N TYR A 150 -19.60 -2.52 -14.81
CA TYR A 150 -19.14 -1.97 -13.54
C TYR A 150 -19.53 -0.51 -13.36
N VAL A 151 -19.91 -0.13 -12.13
CA VAL A 151 -20.28 1.27 -11.84
C VAL A 151 -19.06 2.18 -11.71
N GLN A 152 -17.89 1.60 -11.43
CA GLN A 152 -16.62 2.28 -11.24
C GLN A 152 -15.45 1.27 -11.28
N GLU A 153 -14.23 1.79 -11.36
CA GLU A 153 -13.01 0.98 -11.31
C GLU A 153 -11.87 1.65 -10.51
N TYR A 154 -10.94 0.84 -10.03
CA TYR A 154 -9.75 1.27 -9.29
C TYR A 154 -8.49 0.59 -9.82
N ASP A 155 -7.43 1.39 -9.96
CA ASP A 155 -6.06 0.96 -10.17
C ASP A 155 -5.37 0.73 -8.81
N MET A 156 -4.77 -0.45 -8.64
CA MET A 156 -4.07 -0.87 -7.44
C MET A 156 -2.67 -1.34 -7.79
N HIS A 157 -1.72 -0.41 -7.78
CA HIS A 157 -0.32 -0.70 -8.07
C HIS A 157 0.48 -0.84 -6.78
N TYR A 158 0.93 -2.06 -6.52
CA TYR A 158 1.77 -2.38 -5.38
C TYR A 158 3.25 -2.19 -5.72
N GLN A 159 3.99 -1.54 -4.83
CA GLN A 159 5.40 -1.20 -5.00
C GLN A 159 6.16 -1.40 -3.69
N GLY A 160 7.43 -1.75 -3.81
CA GLY A 160 8.38 -1.83 -2.71
C GLY A 160 9.44 -0.75 -2.83
N ILE A 161 10.02 -0.38 -1.70
CA ILE A 161 11.22 0.44 -1.61
C ILE A 161 12.20 -0.33 -0.74
N ASP A 162 13.44 -0.42 -1.23
CA ASP A 162 14.60 -0.77 -0.44
C ASP A 162 15.31 0.55 -0.09
N THR A 163 15.26 0.97 1.16
CA THR A 163 15.90 2.26 1.52
C THR A 163 17.40 2.28 1.25
N SER A 164 18.11 1.15 1.27
CA SER A 164 19.55 1.12 0.95
C SER A 164 19.79 1.48 -0.50
N LEU A 165 18.99 0.96 -1.43
CA LEU A 165 19.02 1.33 -2.85
C LEU A 165 18.49 2.75 -3.08
N ASN A 166 17.31 3.04 -2.54
CA ASN A 166 16.57 4.27 -2.81
C ASN A 166 17.18 5.51 -2.12
N ASN A 167 17.98 5.35 -1.06
CA ASN A 167 18.74 6.46 -0.48
C ASN A 167 19.99 6.80 -1.29
N LEU A 168 20.47 5.94 -2.21
CA LEU A 168 21.65 6.25 -3.03
C LEU A 168 21.45 7.53 -3.85
N ILE A 169 20.25 7.73 -4.40
CA ILE A 169 19.92 8.91 -5.22
C ILE A 169 19.81 10.21 -4.42
N GLN A 170 19.86 10.13 -3.09
CA GLN A 170 19.91 11.31 -2.22
C GLN A 170 21.33 11.82 -2.02
N THR A 171 22.34 11.10 -2.53
CA THR A 171 23.76 11.40 -2.27
C THR A 171 24.45 12.15 -3.40
N SER A 172 23.92 12.09 -4.62
CA SER A 172 24.51 12.71 -5.80
C SER A 172 23.53 12.72 -6.97
N ASN A 173 23.64 13.73 -7.85
CA ASN A 173 23.03 13.72 -9.18
C ASN A 173 24.06 13.41 -10.29
N ASP A 174 25.32 13.11 -9.94
CA ASP A 174 26.33 12.68 -10.92
C ASP A 174 26.03 11.22 -11.31
N PRO A 175 25.63 10.95 -12.57
CA PRO A 175 25.25 9.62 -13.01
C PRO A 175 26.42 8.63 -12.90
N ARG A 176 27.68 9.08 -12.94
CA ARG A 176 28.85 8.21 -12.79
C ARG A 176 28.98 7.67 -11.37
N GLN A 177 28.71 8.53 -10.38
CA GLN A 177 28.75 8.14 -8.97
C GLN A 177 27.57 7.21 -8.65
N LEU A 178 26.37 7.56 -9.11
CA LEU A 178 25.18 6.73 -8.91
C LEU A 178 25.32 5.37 -9.62
N ALA A 179 25.79 5.33 -10.86
CA ALA A 179 25.99 4.07 -11.60
C ALA A 179 26.98 3.15 -10.88
N LYS A 180 28.08 3.72 -10.36
CA LYS A 180 29.04 2.96 -9.55
C LYS A 180 28.37 2.40 -8.30
N LYS A 181 27.61 3.21 -7.56
CA LYS A 181 26.94 2.77 -6.34
C LYS A 181 25.90 1.69 -6.61
N MET A 182 25.00 1.91 -7.57
CA MET A 182 23.89 1.00 -7.88
C MET A 182 24.32 -0.33 -8.51
N HIS A 183 25.41 -0.34 -9.29
CA HIS A 183 25.80 -1.54 -10.06
C HIS A 183 27.03 -2.27 -9.54
N ARG A 184 27.89 -1.62 -8.76
CA ARG A 184 29.19 -2.18 -8.34
C ARG A 184 29.40 -2.24 -6.83
N ILE A 185 28.55 -1.58 -6.04
CA ILE A 185 28.72 -1.47 -4.59
C ILE A 185 27.50 -2.05 -3.89
N TYR A 186 26.31 -1.61 -4.28
CA TYR A 186 25.07 -2.18 -3.82
C TYR A 186 24.86 -3.54 -4.48
N ASP A 187 24.78 -4.58 -3.65
CA ASP A 187 24.40 -5.91 -4.10
C ASP A 187 22.90 -6.08 -3.94
N ILE A 188 22.20 -6.25 -5.06
CA ILE A 188 20.75 -6.39 -5.06
C ILE A 188 20.30 -7.74 -4.48
N THR A 189 21.15 -8.76 -4.46
CA THR A 189 20.78 -10.05 -3.87
C THR A 189 20.69 -10.00 -2.34
N ASP A 190 21.34 -9.01 -1.74
CA ASP A 190 21.28 -8.72 -0.31
C ASP A 190 20.19 -7.69 0.03
N GLY A 191 19.58 -7.08 -1.00
CA GLY A 191 18.52 -6.09 -0.87
C GLY A 191 17.21 -6.67 -0.36
N SER A 192 16.47 -5.88 0.40
CA SER A 192 15.14 -6.23 0.87
C SER A 192 14.25 -5.01 0.98
N ASP A 193 13.03 -5.10 0.46
CA ASP A 193 12.04 -4.05 0.62
C ASP A 193 11.70 -3.86 2.11
N ASP A 194 11.83 -2.61 2.58
CA ASP A 194 11.54 -2.18 3.95
C ASP A 194 10.37 -1.20 4.03
N TYR A 195 9.95 -0.62 2.90
CA TYR A 195 8.67 0.08 2.78
C TYR A 195 7.84 -0.55 1.67
N PHE A 196 6.58 -0.84 2.00
CA PHE A 196 5.59 -1.37 1.08
C PHE A 196 4.56 -0.29 0.78
N MET A 197 4.09 -0.24 -0.46
CA MET A 197 3.23 0.84 -0.89
C MET A 197 2.12 0.34 -1.81
N LEU A 198 0.94 0.90 -1.61
CA LEU A 198 -0.17 0.86 -2.54
C LEU A 198 -0.32 2.25 -3.17
N ASN A 199 -0.23 2.31 -4.51
CA ASN A 199 -0.28 3.54 -5.29
C ASN A 199 0.67 4.63 -4.75
N GLY A 200 1.91 4.24 -4.44
CA GLY A 200 2.98 5.13 -3.99
C GLY A 200 2.82 5.69 -2.57
N ARG A 201 1.92 5.10 -1.77
CA ARG A 201 1.72 5.41 -0.35
C ARG A 201 1.79 4.16 0.49
N SER A 202 2.40 4.28 1.66
CA SER A 202 2.28 3.30 2.74
C SER A 202 1.14 3.69 3.68
N PHE A 203 0.53 2.73 4.37
CA PHE A 203 -0.39 3.01 5.48
C PHE A 203 0.28 3.96 6.51
N PRO A 204 -0.47 4.95 7.06
CA PRO A 204 -1.92 5.14 6.94
C PRO A 204 -2.34 6.01 5.75
N TYR A 205 -1.40 6.48 4.92
CA TYR A 205 -1.71 7.42 3.84
C TYR A 205 -2.47 6.78 2.68
N THR A 206 -2.41 5.46 2.56
CA THR A 206 -3.29 4.64 1.72
C THR A 206 -4.77 4.84 2.03
N LEU A 207 -5.15 5.13 3.29
CA LEU A 207 -6.54 5.40 3.66
C LEU A 207 -7.09 6.70 3.05
N ARG A 208 -6.20 7.59 2.59
CA ARG A 208 -6.58 8.82 1.88
C ARG A 208 -6.52 8.67 0.37
N GLU A 209 -5.51 7.93 -0.10
CA GLU A 209 -5.10 7.92 -1.52
C GLU A 209 -5.44 6.60 -2.23
N SER A 210 -5.94 5.58 -1.54
CA SER A 210 -6.23 4.26 -2.12
C SER A 210 -7.41 3.57 -1.45
N LEU A 211 -8.36 4.37 -0.98
CA LEU A 211 -9.61 3.90 -0.39
C LEU A 211 -10.57 3.40 -1.48
N ILE A 212 -11.13 2.21 -1.31
CA ILE A 212 -12.14 1.67 -2.22
C ILE A 212 -13.51 2.04 -1.66
N THR A 213 -14.17 3.03 -2.27
CA THR A 213 -15.49 3.50 -1.82
C THR A 213 -16.61 2.79 -2.57
N VAL A 214 -17.60 2.22 -1.88
CA VAL A 214 -18.65 1.40 -2.48
C VAL A 214 -20.06 1.70 -1.97
N GLU A 215 -21.08 1.27 -2.72
CA GLU A 215 -22.49 1.19 -2.33
C GLU A 215 -22.94 -0.29 -2.29
N PRO A 216 -24.08 -0.62 -1.66
CA PRO A 216 -24.66 -1.96 -1.72
C PRO A 216 -25.06 -2.38 -3.13
N ASN A 217 -24.98 -3.68 -3.43
CA ASN A 217 -25.45 -4.30 -4.66
C ASN A 217 -24.84 -3.72 -5.95
N GLN A 218 -23.57 -3.35 -5.93
CA GLN A 218 -22.85 -2.81 -7.09
C GLN A 218 -21.67 -3.70 -7.48
N HIS A 219 -21.32 -3.68 -8.77
CA HIS A 219 -20.09 -4.25 -9.30
C HIS A 219 -19.01 -3.18 -9.42
N THR A 220 -17.83 -3.44 -8.87
CA THR A 220 -16.66 -2.54 -8.93
C THR A 220 -15.46 -3.30 -9.48
N LYS A 221 -14.83 -2.79 -10.54
CA LYS A 221 -13.64 -3.41 -11.12
C LYS A 221 -12.38 -2.99 -10.34
N LEU A 222 -11.58 -3.97 -9.92
CA LEU A 222 -10.26 -3.71 -9.33
C LEU A 222 -9.18 -4.24 -10.27
N ARG A 223 -8.20 -3.40 -10.63
CA ARG A 223 -7.05 -3.77 -11.45
C ARG A 223 -5.80 -3.78 -10.59
N LEU A 224 -5.30 -4.97 -10.28
CA LEU A 224 -4.15 -5.12 -9.41
C LEU A 224 -2.90 -5.35 -10.25
N LEU A 225 -1.81 -4.65 -9.93
CA LEU A 225 -0.47 -4.85 -10.48
C LEU A 225 0.50 -5.08 -9.32
N ASN A 226 1.19 -6.23 -9.35
CA ASN A 226 2.35 -6.46 -8.50
C ASN A 226 3.62 -5.89 -9.15
N GLY A 227 4.06 -4.72 -8.66
CA GLY A 227 5.30 -4.07 -9.06
C GLY A 227 6.51 -4.39 -8.19
N THR A 228 6.38 -5.32 -7.24
CA THR A 228 7.45 -5.73 -6.33
C THR A 228 8.12 -7.03 -6.84
N PRO A 229 9.31 -7.39 -6.34
CA PRO A 229 9.92 -8.69 -6.63
C PRO A 229 9.26 -9.83 -5.82
N ASP A 230 8.62 -9.50 -4.71
CA ASP A 230 7.96 -10.44 -3.80
C ASP A 230 6.55 -10.83 -4.26
N VAL A 231 6.04 -11.92 -3.71
CA VAL A 231 4.65 -12.34 -3.92
C VAL A 231 3.72 -11.55 -3.00
N ILE A 232 2.61 -11.07 -3.56
CA ILE A 232 1.52 -10.43 -2.82
C ILE A 232 0.41 -11.45 -2.56
N ALA A 233 -0.15 -11.44 -1.36
CA ALA A 233 -1.34 -12.20 -0.98
C ALA A 233 -2.50 -11.22 -0.70
N PHE A 234 -3.14 -10.70 -1.75
CA PHE A 234 -4.19 -9.70 -1.64
C PHE A 234 -5.44 -10.27 -0.97
N HIS A 235 -5.85 -9.67 0.14
CA HIS A 235 -7.01 -10.08 0.93
C HIS A 235 -7.97 -8.91 1.25
N PRO A 236 -9.15 -8.84 0.62
CA PRO A 236 -10.21 -7.93 1.02
C PRO A 236 -11.14 -8.60 2.03
N HIS A 237 -11.19 -8.07 3.25
CA HIS A 237 -12.09 -8.55 4.29
C HIS A 237 -13.54 -8.36 3.87
N GLY A 238 -14.42 -9.22 4.38
CA GLY A 238 -15.87 -9.08 4.21
C GLY A 238 -16.38 -9.32 2.79
N HIS A 239 -15.51 -9.65 1.83
CA HIS A 239 -15.85 -9.80 0.43
C HIS A 239 -15.08 -10.97 -0.20
N LYS A 240 -15.68 -11.62 -1.19
CA LYS A 240 -14.99 -12.59 -2.05
C LYS A 240 -15.13 -12.13 -3.50
N PRO A 241 -14.22 -11.31 -4.03
CA PRO A 241 -14.24 -10.92 -5.43
C PRO A 241 -14.12 -12.14 -6.35
N THR A 242 -14.54 -11.96 -7.60
CA THR A 242 -14.35 -12.96 -8.66
C THR A 242 -13.27 -12.51 -9.62
N VAL A 243 -12.27 -13.34 -9.90
CA VAL A 243 -11.25 -13.01 -10.92
C VAL A 243 -11.86 -13.02 -12.32
N THR A 244 -11.62 -11.96 -13.10
CA THR A 244 -12.16 -11.78 -14.45
C THR A 244 -11.08 -11.77 -15.53
N ALA A 245 -9.83 -11.42 -15.19
CA ALA A 245 -8.69 -11.50 -16.12
C ALA A 245 -7.38 -11.82 -15.39
N TYR A 246 -6.46 -12.47 -16.10
CA TYR A 246 -5.05 -12.64 -15.72
C TYR A 246 -4.17 -12.02 -16.80
N ASP A 247 -3.25 -11.14 -16.40
CA ASP A 247 -2.28 -10.48 -17.30
C ASP A 247 -2.91 -9.77 -18.51
N GLY A 248 -4.15 -9.30 -18.36
CA GLY A 248 -4.94 -8.65 -19.42
C GLY A 248 -5.70 -9.61 -20.33
N VAL A 249 -5.67 -10.92 -20.07
CA VAL A 249 -6.45 -11.93 -20.78
C VAL A 249 -7.68 -12.31 -19.98
N GLU A 250 -8.86 -12.17 -20.58
CA GLU A 250 -10.12 -12.52 -19.92
C GLU A 250 -10.21 -14.00 -19.58
N VAL A 251 -10.72 -14.29 -18.38
CA VAL A 251 -11.05 -15.63 -17.94
C VAL A 251 -12.45 -15.97 -18.44
N ASN A 252 -12.55 -17.10 -19.16
CA ASN A 252 -13.83 -17.67 -19.55
C ASN A 252 -14.78 -17.70 -18.34
N PRO A 253 -16.03 -17.19 -18.45
CA PRO A 253 -16.97 -17.14 -17.33
C PRO A 253 -17.11 -18.43 -16.52
N ALA A 254 -17.07 -19.60 -17.18
CA ALA A 254 -17.17 -20.90 -16.51
C ALA A 254 -15.95 -21.25 -15.63
N ASN A 255 -14.82 -20.60 -15.86
CA ASN A 255 -13.54 -20.81 -15.17
C ASN A 255 -13.20 -19.67 -14.20
N ARG A 256 -14.07 -18.67 -14.05
CA ARG A 256 -13.84 -17.57 -13.12
C ARG A 256 -13.90 -18.10 -11.69
N ILE A 257 -12.95 -17.66 -10.87
CA ILE A 257 -12.80 -18.16 -9.51
C ILE A 257 -13.09 -17.04 -8.50
N GLN A 258 -14.08 -17.28 -7.66
CA GLN A 258 -14.41 -16.45 -6.51
C GLN A 258 -13.62 -16.91 -5.28
N ARG A 259 -12.95 -15.99 -4.60
CA ARG A 259 -12.16 -16.28 -3.38
C ARG A 259 -11.86 -15.00 -2.59
N ASP A 260 -11.27 -15.14 -1.41
CA ASP A 260 -10.87 -14.05 -0.53
C ASP A 260 -9.37 -13.75 -0.52
N VAL A 261 -8.51 -14.66 -0.99
CA VAL A 261 -7.06 -14.41 -1.08
C VAL A 261 -6.57 -14.65 -2.51
N PHE A 262 -5.89 -13.66 -3.07
CA PHE A 262 -5.33 -13.72 -4.42
C PHE A 262 -3.81 -13.59 -4.36
N THR A 263 -3.12 -14.59 -4.88
CA THR A 263 -1.66 -14.59 -5.00
C THR A 263 -1.25 -13.94 -6.32
N LEU A 264 -0.38 -12.92 -6.26
CA LEU A 264 0.20 -12.27 -7.43
C LEU A 264 1.73 -12.36 -7.35
N SER A 265 2.37 -12.99 -8.32
CA SER A 265 3.82 -12.97 -8.49
C SER A 265 4.29 -11.63 -9.07
N SER A 266 5.59 -11.38 -9.03
CA SER A 266 6.21 -10.18 -9.62
C SER A 266 5.74 -9.97 -11.07
N ALA A 267 5.42 -8.71 -11.40
CA ALA A 267 4.91 -8.23 -12.67
C ALA A 267 3.55 -8.78 -13.12
N GLN A 268 2.87 -9.62 -12.33
CA GLN A 268 1.53 -10.11 -12.69
C GLN A 268 0.45 -9.04 -12.49
N ARG A 269 -0.59 -9.13 -13.32
CA ARG A 269 -1.83 -8.37 -13.15
C ARG A 269 -3.02 -9.30 -13.01
N ILE A 270 -3.97 -8.92 -12.17
CA ILE A 270 -5.29 -9.55 -12.15
C ILE A 270 -6.37 -8.48 -12.13
N ASP A 271 -7.47 -8.75 -12.82
CA ASP A 271 -8.69 -7.97 -12.73
C ASP A 271 -9.71 -8.73 -11.87
N LEU A 272 -10.34 -8.03 -10.94
CA LEU A 272 -11.36 -8.57 -10.04
C LEU A 272 -12.68 -7.84 -10.19
N ASP A 273 -13.78 -8.59 -10.16
CA ASP A 273 -15.12 -8.10 -9.93
C ASP A 273 -15.45 -8.15 -8.42
N LEU A 274 -15.49 -6.98 -7.79
CA LEU A 274 -15.97 -6.81 -6.42
C LEU A 274 -17.48 -6.53 -6.45
N TYR A 275 -18.28 -7.57 -6.22
CA TYR A 275 -19.72 -7.45 -6.07
C TYR A 275 -20.14 -7.28 -4.61
N THR A 276 -20.88 -6.22 -4.29
CA THR A 276 -21.25 -5.85 -2.91
C THR A 276 -22.67 -6.28 -2.51
N LYS A 277 -23.13 -7.41 -3.04
CA LYS A 277 -24.39 -8.01 -2.59
C LYS A 277 -24.20 -8.67 -1.24
N ASP A 278 -25.04 -8.29 -0.28
CA ASP A 278 -25.06 -8.87 1.06
C ASP A 278 -25.80 -10.22 1.03
N ASP A 279 -25.05 -11.29 0.78
CA ASP A 279 -25.54 -12.66 0.74
C ASP A 279 -24.64 -13.65 1.48
N GLY A 280 -23.66 -13.13 2.25
CA GLY A 280 -22.69 -13.93 2.99
C GLY A 280 -21.61 -14.57 2.10
N LEU A 281 -21.68 -14.43 0.77
CA LEU A 281 -20.69 -14.93 -0.18
C LEU A 281 -19.94 -13.77 -0.85
N ASN A 282 -20.67 -12.89 -1.53
CA ASN A 282 -20.13 -11.75 -2.26
C ASN A 282 -19.68 -10.65 -1.30
N SER A 283 -20.56 -10.33 -0.33
CA SER A 283 -20.28 -9.44 0.79
C SER A 283 -20.98 -9.93 2.06
N TYR A 284 -20.41 -9.56 3.22
CA TYR A 284 -21.00 -9.80 4.56
C TYR A 284 -21.81 -8.60 5.07
N GLY A 285 -22.13 -7.66 4.17
CA GLY A 285 -22.90 -6.47 4.47
C GLY A 285 -22.08 -5.19 4.49
N GLU A 286 -22.80 -4.09 4.63
CA GLU A 286 -22.21 -2.76 4.59
C GLU A 286 -21.31 -2.51 5.81
N GLY A 287 -20.13 -1.94 5.60
CA GLY A 287 -19.18 -1.67 6.67
C GLY A 287 -17.94 -0.91 6.25
N VAL A 288 -16.95 -0.92 7.15
CA VAL A 288 -15.57 -0.54 6.88
C VAL A 288 -14.75 -1.82 6.95
N TRP A 289 -14.28 -2.31 5.81
CA TRP A 289 -13.61 -3.60 5.69
C TRP A 289 -12.15 -3.39 5.31
N LEU A 290 -11.23 -4.04 6.03
CA LEU A 290 -9.80 -3.96 5.72
C LEU A 290 -9.50 -4.61 4.38
N VAL A 291 -8.52 -4.07 3.66
CA VAL A 291 -7.90 -4.73 2.51
C VAL A 291 -6.41 -4.72 2.77
N HIS A 292 -5.77 -5.88 2.78
CA HIS A 292 -4.33 -5.91 3.02
C HIS A 292 -3.63 -7.05 2.30
N ASP A 293 -2.31 -6.94 2.25
CA ASP A 293 -1.43 -8.05 1.89
C ASP A 293 -1.30 -9.02 3.08
N HIS A 294 -1.46 -10.32 2.82
CA HIS A 294 -1.27 -11.37 3.83
C HIS A 294 0.18 -11.88 3.88
N ALA A 295 1.08 -11.32 3.08
CA ALA A 295 2.51 -11.37 3.34
C ALA A 295 2.81 -10.39 4.49
N GLU A 296 2.87 -10.89 5.73
CA GLU A 296 2.89 -10.06 6.95
C GLU A 296 4.02 -8.99 7.00
N ARG A 297 5.15 -9.21 6.32
CA ARG A 297 6.19 -8.18 6.20
C ARG A 297 5.67 -6.94 5.47
N ALA A 298 4.79 -7.15 4.49
CA ALA A 298 4.25 -6.12 3.62
C ALA A 298 3.20 -5.22 4.29
N ILE A 299 2.77 -5.54 5.52
CA ILE A 299 1.91 -4.66 6.34
C ILE A 299 2.71 -3.84 7.36
N THR A 300 3.98 -3.58 7.06
CA THR A 300 4.88 -2.75 7.88
C THR A 300 5.43 -1.55 7.09
N THR A 301 5.83 -0.51 7.82
CA THR A 301 6.58 0.63 7.29
C THR A 301 7.90 0.68 8.05
N ASN A 302 9.02 0.37 7.39
CA ASN A 302 10.33 0.26 8.03
C ASN A 302 10.33 -0.70 9.24
N GLY A 303 9.63 -1.84 9.11
CA GLY A 303 9.46 -2.83 10.17
C GLY A 303 8.44 -2.50 11.25
N ILE A 304 7.75 -1.35 11.19
CA ILE A 304 6.73 -0.93 12.17
C ILE A 304 5.32 -1.23 11.63
N ASN A 305 4.52 -1.95 12.42
CA ASN A 305 3.12 -2.27 12.15
C ASN A 305 2.18 -1.38 12.99
N PRO A 306 1.02 -0.93 12.45
CA PRO A 306 0.57 -1.13 11.08
C PRO A 306 1.26 -0.18 10.10
N GLY A 307 1.51 -0.70 8.90
CA GLY A 307 2.15 0.02 7.81
C GLY A 307 1.87 -0.66 6.47
N GLY A 308 2.56 -0.22 5.45
CA GLY A 308 2.64 -0.91 4.17
C GLY A 308 1.33 -1.00 3.38
N ASN A 309 1.11 -2.19 2.81
CA ASN A 309 0.05 -2.59 1.91
C ASN A 309 -1.28 -2.81 2.63
N VAL A 310 -1.79 -1.77 3.30
CA VAL A 310 -3.07 -1.80 4.01
C VAL A 310 -3.97 -0.67 3.49
N SER A 311 -5.22 -0.98 3.17
CA SER A 311 -6.27 -0.02 2.80
C SER A 311 -7.63 -0.52 3.29
N GLN A 312 -8.73 0.05 2.80
CA GLN A 312 -10.09 -0.32 3.18
C GLN A 312 -11.07 -0.27 2.00
N ILE A 313 -12.06 -1.17 2.03
CA ILE A 313 -13.34 -1.04 1.33
C ILE A 313 -14.31 -0.34 2.29
N VAL A 314 -14.83 0.81 1.89
CA VAL A 314 -15.70 1.63 2.73
C VAL A 314 -17.02 1.87 2.04
N TYR A 315 -18.09 1.37 2.64
CA TYR A 315 -19.44 1.70 2.20
C TYR A 315 -19.73 3.17 2.48
N ARG A 316 -20.30 3.89 1.52
CA ARG A 316 -20.37 5.36 1.56
C ARG A 316 -21.07 5.90 2.81
N LYS A 317 -22.05 5.17 3.36
CA LYS A 317 -22.72 5.55 4.61
C LYS A 317 -21.76 5.70 5.81
N TYR A 318 -20.61 5.04 5.78
CA TYR A 318 -19.57 5.12 6.81
C TYR A 318 -18.49 6.17 6.50
N LEU A 319 -18.54 6.91 5.39
CA LEU A 319 -17.63 8.01 5.16
C LEU A 319 -18.00 9.22 6.01
N ASN A 320 -16.98 9.90 6.54
CA ASN A 320 -17.13 11.22 7.16
C ASN A 320 -16.93 12.34 6.13
N LYS A 321 -17.13 13.59 6.57
CA LYS A 321 -16.99 14.79 5.73
C LYS A 321 -15.59 15.00 5.12
N ASN A 322 -14.58 14.34 5.66
CA ASN A 322 -13.20 14.40 5.18
C ASN A 322 -12.84 13.21 4.28
N ALA A 323 -13.84 12.46 3.80
CA ALA A 323 -13.66 11.24 3.00
C ALA A 323 -12.83 10.14 3.69
N MET A 324 -12.85 10.11 5.04
CA MET A 324 -12.26 9.04 5.83
C MET A 324 -13.36 8.13 6.42
N ALA A 325 -13.04 6.86 6.65
CA ALA A 325 -13.95 5.93 7.31
C ALA A 325 -14.26 6.39 8.75
N LYS A 326 -15.54 6.29 9.15
CA LYS A 326 -15.99 6.32 10.54
C LYS A 326 -15.81 4.91 11.08
N VAL A 327 -14.83 4.72 11.96
CA VAL A 327 -14.53 3.43 12.57
C VAL A 327 -15.03 3.41 14.01
N GLU A 328 -15.60 2.29 14.44
CA GLU A 328 -15.95 2.01 15.83
C GLU A 328 -14.83 1.14 16.44
N GLY A 329 -13.65 1.72 16.60
CA GLY A 329 -12.45 1.00 17.04
C GLY A 329 -11.35 1.94 17.53
N VAL A 330 -10.11 1.48 17.49
CA VAL A 330 -8.93 2.26 17.89
C VAL A 330 -8.80 3.51 17.02
N SER A 331 -8.43 4.63 17.63
CA SER A 331 -8.14 5.87 16.92
C SER A 331 -7.05 5.66 15.89
N LEU A 332 -7.28 6.09 14.65
CA LEU A 332 -6.25 6.06 13.59
C LEU A 332 -5.27 7.24 13.68
N MET A 333 -5.57 8.24 14.51
CA MET A 333 -4.79 9.48 14.58
C MET A 333 -3.32 9.28 14.96
N PRO A 334 -2.95 8.39 15.91
CA PRO A 334 -1.55 8.14 16.24
C PRO A 334 -0.74 7.66 15.03
N TYR A 335 -1.33 6.88 14.13
CA TYR A 335 -0.63 6.38 12.95
C TYR A 335 -0.29 7.51 11.96
N PHE A 336 -0.92 8.68 12.04
CA PHE A 336 -0.59 9.82 11.18
C PHE A 336 0.59 10.67 11.70
N THR A 337 1.25 10.26 12.78
CA THR A 337 2.35 11.03 13.39
C THR A 337 3.72 10.39 13.11
N PRO A 338 4.79 11.19 12.92
CA PRO A 338 6.14 10.66 12.73
C PRO A 338 6.64 9.83 13.92
N GLU A 339 6.26 10.19 15.14
CA GLU A 339 6.72 9.58 16.40
C GLU A 339 6.35 8.08 16.44
N TYR A 340 5.17 7.72 15.91
CA TYR A 340 4.75 6.32 15.78
C TYR A 340 5.73 5.50 14.93
N TYR A 341 6.09 6.03 13.76
CA TYR A 341 7.02 5.38 12.83
C TYR A 341 8.50 5.59 13.17
N GLN A 342 8.79 6.31 14.23
CA GLN A 342 10.11 6.38 14.86
C GLN A 342 10.24 5.39 16.02
N GLY A 343 9.16 4.67 16.36
CA GLY A 343 9.13 3.72 17.47
C GLY A 343 9.05 4.39 18.84
N GLU A 344 8.64 5.67 18.89
CA GLU A 344 8.55 6.45 20.14
C GLU A 344 7.19 6.29 20.84
N VAL A 345 6.21 5.64 20.20
CA VAL A 345 4.87 5.43 20.73
C VAL A 345 4.59 3.92 20.86
N PRO A 346 4.25 3.41 22.07
CA PRO A 346 3.88 2.02 22.25
C PRO A 346 2.61 1.66 21.49
N SER A 347 2.59 0.49 20.86
CA SER A 347 1.52 0.05 19.96
C SER A 347 0.15 -0.11 20.64
N TRP A 348 0.12 -0.39 21.94
CA TRP A 348 -1.10 -0.65 22.71
C TRP A 348 -1.64 0.56 23.47
N THR A 349 -0.96 1.72 23.40
CA THR A 349 -1.25 2.90 24.22
C THR A 349 -2.74 3.30 24.22
N GLU A 350 -3.38 3.31 23.05
CA GLU A 350 -4.80 3.69 22.92
C GLU A 350 -5.77 2.62 23.45
N SER A 351 -5.36 1.35 23.47
CA SER A 351 -6.19 0.21 23.91
C SER A 351 -5.92 -0.22 25.35
N ASP A 352 -4.95 0.41 26.01
CA ASP A 352 -4.49 0.06 27.34
C ASP A 352 -4.66 1.24 28.31
N PRO A 353 -5.88 1.49 28.79
CA PRO A 353 -6.19 2.63 29.65
C PRO A 353 -5.47 2.59 31.01
N TYR A 354 -4.83 1.47 31.35
CA TYR A 354 -4.14 1.23 32.62
C TYR A 354 -2.62 1.10 32.47
N GLY A 355 -2.09 1.22 31.25
CA GLY A 355 -0.64 1.19 30.99
C GLY A 355 0.05 -0.12 31.39
N TYR A 356 -0.61 -1.28 31.27
CA TYR A 356 0.00 -2.59 31.44
C TYR A 356 0.99 -2.97 30.33
N TRP A 357 0.77 -2.46 29.12
CA TRP A 357 1.52 -2.69 27.89
C TRP A 357 2.13 -1.39 27.33
N ALA A 358 2.13 -0.33 28.12
CA ALA A 358 2.87 0.90 27.84
C ALA A 358 4.39 0.70 28.02
N ASP A 359 5.17 1.75 27.79
CA ASP A 359 6.63 1.70 27.93
C ASP A 359 7.08 1.22 29.32
N VAL A 360 8.21 0.51 29.34
CA VAL A 360 8.88 0.05 30.57
C VAL A 360 9.47 1.24 31.35
N ALA A 361 9.50 2.44 30.75
CA ALA A 361 9.95 3.68 31.38
C ALA A 361 9.02 4.05 32.55
N GLY A 362 9.48 3.71 33.75
CA GLY A 362 8.96 4.02 35.08
C GLY A 362 7.57 4.63 35.14
N ARG A 363 6.58 3.87 35.63
CA ARG A 363 5.35 4.45 36.16
C ARG A 363 5.72 5.42 37.28
N ASP A 364 5.79 6.70 36.96
CA ASP A 364 5.95 7.74 37.94
C ASP A 364 4.60 7.90 38.63
N VAL A 365 4.54 7.67 39.95
CA VAL A 365 3.32 7.80 40.76
C VAL A 365 2.96 9.27 40.85
N SER A 366 2.42 9.80 39.76
CA SER A 366 2.28 11.24 39.51
C SER A 366 0.82 11.64 39.30
N THR A 367 -0.06 10.68 39.00
CA THR A 367 -1.49 10.95 38.87
C THR A 367 -2.23 10.74 40.19
N LEU A 368 -3.22 11.59 40.46
CA LEU A 368 -4.10 11.47 41.63
C LEU A 368 -4.76 10.08 41.71
N LYS A 369 -5.04 9.47 40.55
CA LYS A 369 -5.64 8.14 40.45
C LYS A 369 -4.69 7.05 40.96
N ASP A 370 -3.40 7.13 40.64
CA ASP A 370 -2.40 6.17 41.12
C ASP A 370 -2.20 6.27 42.63
N VAL A 371 -2.15 7.50 43.15
CA VAL A 371 -2.07 7.77 44.59
C VAL A 371 -3.31 7.23 45.31
N LEU A 372 -4.51 7.48 44.77
CA LEU A 372 -5.76 6.94 45.32
C LEU A 372 -5.80 5.41 45.27
N LEU A 373 -5.35 4.80 44.17
CA LEU A 373 -5.29 3.35 44.03
C LEU A 373 -4.36 2.74 45.08
N ILE A 374 -3.17 3.31 45.29
CA ILE A 374 -2.22 2.88 46.32
C ILE A 374 -2.83 3.03 47.71
N ILE A 375 -3.49 4.14 48.00
CA ILE A 375 -4.16 4.38 49.29
C ILE A 375 -5.26 3.35 49.53
N VAL A 376 -6.11 3.08 48.53
CA VAL A 376 -7.22 2.12 48.64
C VAL A 376 -6.70 0.70 48.84
N LEU A 377 -5.69 0.29 48.06
CA LEU A 377 -5.05 -1.02 48.22
C LEU A 377 -4.36 -1.14 49.58
N GLY A 378 -3.71 -0.09 50.07
CA GLY A 378 -3.12 -0.03 51.39
C GLY A 378 -4.17 -0.13 52.52
N MET A 379 -5.30 0.57 52.39
CA MET A 379 -6.42 0.46 53.34
C MET A 379 -7.04 -0.94 53.34
N LEU A 380 -7.27 -1.53 52.17
CA LEU A 380 -7.77 -2.91 52.03
C LEU A 380 -6.82 -3.90 52.69
N PHE A 381 -5.52 -3.78 52.44
CA PHE A 381 -4.50 -4.61 53.08
C PHE A 381 -4.50 -4.45 54.61
N GLY A 382 -4.63 -3.21 55.10
CA GLY A 382 -4.76 -2.93 56.54
C GLY A 382 -6.00 -3.57 57.17
N VAL A 383 -7.15 -3.51 56.49
CA VAL A 383 -8.38 -4.19 56.93
C VAL A 383 -8.18 -5.70 56.98
N VAL A 384 -7.55 -6.30 55.97
CA VAL A 384 -7.22 -7.73 55.95
C VAL A 384 -6.33 -8.11 57.14
N LEU A 385 -5.29 -7.32 57.45
CA LEU A 385 -4.44 -7.55 58.61
C LEU A 385 -5.19 -7.45 59.94
N LEU A 386 -6.09 -6.48 60.08
CA LEU A 386 -6.93 -6.34 61.28
C LEU A 386 -7.90 -7.51 61.44
N LEU A 387 -8.50 -7.98 60.34
CA LEU A 387 -9.35 -9.17 60.34
C LEU A 387 -8.56 -10.43 60.71
N LEU A 388 -7.36 -10.62 60.17
CA LEU A 388 -6.48 -11.73 60.53
C LEU A 388 -6.08 -11.67 62.01
N LYS A 389 -5.78 -10.48 62.54
CA LYS A 389 -5.46 -10.28 63.96
C LYS A 389 -6.66 -10.57 64.86
N ALA A 390 -7.86 -10.11 64.48
CA ALA A 390 -9.10 -10.40 65.20
C ALA A 390 -9.44 -11.89 65.17
N LEU A 391 -9.26 -12.54 64.02
CA LEU A 391 -9.42 -13.99 63.86
C LEU A 391 -8.44 -14.76 64.74
N TYR A 392 -7.17 -14.36 64.75
CA TYR A 392 -6.14 -14.94 65.61
C TYR A 392 -6.47 -14.79 67.10
N ALA A 393 -6.90 -13.60 67.53
CA ALA A 393 -7.32 -13.37 68.92
C ALA A 393 -8.56 -14.19 69.30
N CYS A 394 -9.53 -14.33 68.39
CA CYS A 394 -10.70 -15.18 68.58
C CYS A 394 -10.31 -16.66 68.72
N LEU A 395 -9.43 -17.15 67.84
CA LEU A 395 -8.89 -18.51 67.90
C LEU A 395 -8.12 -18.77 69.21
N GLN A 396 -7.28 -17.83 69.66
CA GLN A 396 -6.61 -17.93 70.96
C GLN A 396 -7.59 -17.95 72.13
N GLY A 397 -8.62 -17.11 72.12
CA GLY A 397 -9.66 -17.12 73.16
C GLY A 397 -10.46 -18.42 73.21
N LEU A 398 -10.72 -19.03 72.05
CA LEU A 398 -11.31 -20.37 71.93
C LEU A 398 -10.39 -21.45 72.48
N ILE A 399 -9.10 -21.41 72.14
CA ILE A 399 -8.09 -22.34 72.66
C ILE A 399 -7.99 -22.24 74.18
N ASN A 400 -7.88 -21.03 74.75
CA ASN A 400 -7.79 -20.83 76.20
C ASN A 400 -9.06 -21.31 76.94
N LYS A 401 -10.25 -21.14 76.34
CA LYS A 401 -11.50 -21.72 76.87
C LYS A 401 -11.54 -23.25 76.81
N MET A 402 -10.88 -23.86 75.81
CA MET A 402 -10.79 -25.32 75.68
C MET A 402 -9.71 -25.93 76.57
N THR A 403 -8.64 -25.20 76.91
CA THR A 403 -7.52 -25.67 77.74
C THR A 403 -7.67 -25.38 79.23
N GLY A 404 -8.63 -24.54 79.65
CA GLY A 404 -9.00 -24.37 81.06
C GLY A 404 -8.12 -23.43 81.88
N GLU A 405 -7.34 -22.55 81.24
CA GLU A 405 -6.59 -21.50 81.94
C GLU A 405 -7.45 -20.24 82.09
N GLN A 406 -8.06 -20.04 83.27
CA GLN A 406 -8.60 -18.74 83.69
C GLN A 406 -7.60 -18.06 84.61
N SER A 407 -7.15 -16.85 84.26
CA SER A 407 -6.67 -15.84 85.21
C SER A 407 -7.26 -14.48 84.86
#